data_AF-A0A1Z9LUS7-F1
#
_entry.id   AF-A0A1Z9LUS7-F1
#
_cell.length_a   1.000
_cell.length_b   1.000
_cell.length_c   1.000
_cell.angle_alpha   90.00
_cell.angle_beta   90.00
_cell.angle_gamma   90.00
#
_symmetry.space_group_name_H-M   'P 1'
#
loop_
_entity.id
_entity.type
_entity.pdbx_description
1 polymer ?
#
loop_
_entity_poly.entity_id
_entity_poly.type
_entity_poly.pdbx_seq_one_letter_code
_entity_poly.pdbx_strand_id
1 'polypeptide(L)' 'MIKKSSREIISELQLRREKARLGGGTKRIEKQHSLGKLTARERINTLLDEGSFEETDMFVIHRIRDFGMDGKTIP' A
#
# COMPACT_ATOMS: atom_id res chain seq x y z
N MET A 1 -16.43 -21.07 -16.30
CA MET A 1 -15.65 -20.03 -15.60
C MET A 1 -14.35 -20.68 -15.16
N ILE A 2 -13.20 -20.31 -15.73
CA ILE A 2 -11.91 -20.93 -15.41
C ILE A 2 -11.44 -20.39 -14.05
N LYS A 3 -11.22 -21.29 -13.08
CA LYS A 3 -10.76 -20.93 -11.73
C LYS A 3 -9.24 -20.74 -11.77
N LYS A 4 -8.74 -19.61 -11.24
CA LYS A 4 -7.29 -19.40 -11.09
C LYS A 4 -6.67 -20.51 -10.26
N SER A 5 -5.48 -20.94 -10.64
CA SER A 5 -4.65 -21.85 -9.86
C SER A 5 -4.16 -21.18 -8.58
N SER A 6 -3.80 -21.97 -7.56
CA SER A 6 -3.26 -21.46 -6.29
C SER A 6 -2.01 -20.59 -6.50
N ARG A 7 -1.16 -20.96 -7.46
CA ARG A 7 0.04 -20.19 -7.80
C ARG A 7 -0.32 -18.81 -8.33
N GLU A 8 -1.27 -18.71 -9.26
CA GLU A 8 -1.73 -17.42 -9.79
C GLU A 8 -2.38 -16.54 -8.71
N ILE A 9 -3.12 -17.15 -7.77
CA ILE A 9 -3.73 -16.42 -6.65
C ILE A 9 -2.64 -15.83 -5.74
N ILE A 10 -1.61 -16.61 -5.42
CA ILE A 10 -0.48 -16.14 -4.59
C ILE A 10 0.26 -15.01 -5.31
N SER A 11 0.55 -15.15 -6.60
CA SER A 11 1.22 -14.10 -7.39
C SER A 11 0.41 -12.80 -7.42
N GLU A 12 -0.90 -12.89 -7.63
CA GLU A 12 -1.82 -11.75 -7.58
C GLU A 12 -1.81 -11.08 -6.19
N LEU A 13 -1.82 -11.87 -5.11
CA LEU A 13 -1.77 -11.32 -3.76
C LEU A 13 -0.47 -10.55 -3.51
N GLN A 14 0.68 -11.08 -3.94
CA GLN A 14 1.96 -10.38 -3.81
C GLN A 14 1.98 -9.08 -4.61
N LEU A 15 1.44 -9.09 -5.84
CA LEU A 15 1.31 -7.87 -6.65
C LEU A 15 0.48 -6.79 -5.93
N ARG A 16 -0.63 -7.19 -5.30
CA ARG A 16 -1.47 -6.26 -4.52
C ARG A 16 -0.76 -5.70 -3.31
N ARG A 17 0.05 -6.51 -2.61
CA ARG A 17 0.88 -6.06 -1.49
C ARG A 17 1.90 -5.01 -1.93
N GLU A 18 2.62 -5.26 -3.02
CA GLU A 18 3.58 -4.30 -3.56
C GLU A 18 2.90 -2.98 -3.96
N LYS A 19 1.74 -3.07 -4.61
CA LYS A 19 0.97 -1.87 -4.98
C LYS A 19 0.50 -1.08 -3.75
N ALA A 20 0.03 -1.74 -2.70
CA ALA A 20 -0.37 -1.08 -1.46
C ALA A 20 0.83 -0.44 -0.73
N ARG A 21 1.99 -1.10 -0.73
CA ARG A 21 3.23 -0.58 -0.13
C ARG A 21 3.74 0.69 -0.81
N LEU A 22 3.52 0.84 -2.12
CA LEU A 22 3.84 2.07 -2.86
C LEU A 22 2.98 3.27 -2.43
N GLY A 23 1.85 3.05 -1.76
CA GLY A 23 0.94 4.09 -1.29
C GLY A 23 0.64 5.12 -2.37
N GLY A 24 0.94 6.39 -2.08
CA GLY A 24 0.72 7.51 -3.00
C GLY A 24 1.53 7.49 -4.31
N GLY A 25 2.38 6.49 -4.53
CA GLY A 25 3.24 6.30 -5.71
C GLY A 25 4.65 6.86 -5.53
N THR A 26 5.58 6.42 -6.39
CA THR A 26 7.01 6.79 -6.35
C THR A 26 7.23 8.29 -6.30
N LYS A 27 6.54 9.06 -7.15
CA LYS A 27 6.61 10.52 -7.17
C LYS A 27 6.31 11.18 -5.80
N ARG A 28 5.38 10.61 -5.02
CA ARG A 28 5.04 11.14 -3.68
C ARG A 28 6.05 10.70 -2.63
N ILE A 29 6.60 9.49 -2.76
CA ILE A 29 7.69 8.98 -1.91
C ILE A 29 8.93 9.88 -2.08
N GLU A 30 9.36 10.09 -3.32
CA GLU A 30 10.50 10.97 -3.65
C GLU A 30 10.28 12.39 -3.11
N LYS A 31 9.06 12.92 -3.21
CA LYS A 31 8.71 14.22 -2.62
C LYS A 31 8.82 14.24 -1.09
N GLN A 32 8.52 13.14 -0.38
CA GLN A 32 8.74 13.10 1.07
C GLN A 32 10.24 13.11 1.38
N HIS A 33 11.01 12.27 0.68
CA HIS A 33 12.45 12.17 0.89
C HIS A 33 13.19 13.46 0.55
N SER A 34 12.79 14.18 -0.50
CA SER A 34 13.40 15.47 -0.85
C SER A 34 13.15 16.57 0.19
N LEU A 35 12.12 16.41 1.03
CA LEU A 35 11.85 17.26 2.17
C LEU A 35 12.57 16.79 3.45
N GLY A 36 13.44 15.79 3.36
CA GLY A 36 14.12 15.18 4.52
C GLY A 36 13.19 14.35 5.41
N LYS A 37 12.03 13.92 4.90
CA LYS A 37 11.02 13.20 5.67
C LYS A 37 10.97 11.73 5.26
N LEU A 38 10.85 10.87 6.26
CA LEU A 38 10.48 9.47 6.06
C LEU A 38 9.02 9.33 5.65
N THR A 39 8.73 8.31 4.84
CA THR A 39 7.38 7.79 4.57
C THR A 39 6.76 7.19 5.84
N ALA A 40 5.46 6.90 5.80
CA ALA A 40 4.76 6.30 6.94
C ALA A 40 5.38 4.94 7.34
N ARG A 41 5.67 4.06 6.37
CA ARG A 41 6.25 2.73 6.63
C ARG A 41 7.69 2.81 7.12
N GLU A 42 8.50 3.71 6.57
CA GLU A 42 9.87 3.92 7.05
C GLU A 42 9.89 4.38 8.52
N ARG A 43 8.92 5.21 8.95
CA ARG A 43 8.79 5.59 10.36
C ARG A 43 8.45 4.40 11.26
N ILE A 44 7.54 3.53 10.82
CA ILE A 44 7.18 2.30 11.56
C ILE A 44 8.42 1.42 11.72
N ASN A 45 9.16 1.18 10.62
CA ASN A 45 10.38 0.37 10.64
C ASN A 45 11.51 0.98 11.48
N THR A 46 11.54 2.30 11.63
CA THR A 46 12.53 2.98 12.49
C THR A 46 12.15 2.88 13.97
N LEU A 47 10.86 2.81 14.28
CA LEU A 47 10.34 2.83 15.64
C LEU A 47 10.29 1.45 16.29
N LEU A 48 9.96 0.41 15.52
CA LEU A 48 9.71 -0.94 16.02
C LEU A 48 10.92 -1.84 15.81
N ASP A 49 11.03 -2.88 16.63
CA ASP A 49 12.04 -3.91 16.46
C ASP A 49 11.89 -4.59 15.10
N GLU A 50 13.03 -4.90 14.47
CA GLU A 50 13.05 -5.50 13.14
C GLU A 50 12.23 -6.80 13.10
N GLY A 51 11.32 -6.90 12.12
CA GLY A 51 10.45 -8.06 11.95
C GLY A 51 9.27 -8.17 12.92
N SER A 52 9.08 -7.22 13.84
CA SER A 52 7.98 -7.26 14.82
C SER A 52 6.66 -6.67 14.32
N PHE A 53 6.67 -5.90 13.23
CA PHE A 53 5.49 -5.21 12.73
C PHE A 53 4.55 -6.16 11.97
N GLU A 54 3.35 -6.35 12.51
CA GLU A 54 2.24 -7.06 11.86
C GLU A 54 1.17 -6.06 11.41
N GLU A 55 0.87 -6.05 10.11
CA GLU A 55 -0.03 -5.08 9.51
C GLU A 55 -1.44 -5.64 9.35
N THR A 56 -2.43 -4.92 9.88
CA THR A 56 -3.86 -5.16 9.60
C THR A 56 -4.37 -4.18 8.56
N ASP A 57 -5.45 -4.55 7.87
CA ASP A 57 -6.21 -3.65 6.99
C ASP A 57 -5.46 -3.04 5.79
N MET A 58 -4.35 -3.65 5.34
CA MET A 58 -3.53 -3.21 4.19
C MET A 58 -4.31 -2.91 2.90
N PHE A 59 -5.46 -3.56 2.68
CA PHE A 59 -6.26 -3.43 1.46
C PHE A 59 -7.52 -2.58 1.63
N VAL A 60 -7.70 -1.93 2.79
CA VAL A 60 -8.86 -1.07 3.02
C VAL A 60 -8.79 0.16 2.11
N ILE A 61 -9.92 0.49 1.50
CA ILE A 61 -10.08 1.68 0.65
C ILE A 61 -11.34 2.43 1.05
N HIS A 62 -11.37 3.75 0.79
CA HIS A 62 -12.59 4.53 1.00
C HIS A 62 -13.73 4.08 0.09
N ARG A 63 -14.96 4.30 0.56
CA ARG A 63 -16.21 4.04 -0.21
C ARG A 63 -16.94 5.32 -0.61
N ILE A 64 -16.38 6.47 -0.26
CA ILE A 64 -16.93 7.80 -0.57
C ILE A 64 -16.91 8.02 -2.09
N ARG A 65 -18.00 8.56 -2.63
CA ARG A 65 -18.14 8.96 -4.04
C ARG A 65 -18.20 10.47 -4.24
N ASP A 66 -18.52 11.22 -3.18
CA ASP A 66 -18.64 12.68 -3.23
C ASP A 66 -17.30 13.39 -3.50
N PHE A 67 -17.36 14.70 -3.80
CA PHE A 67 -16.19 15.58 -3.96
C PHE A 67 -15.17 15.12 -5.01
N GLY A 68 -15.62 14.41 -6.06
CA GLY A 68 -14.74 13.88 -7.10
C GLY A 68 -13.82 12.77 -6.61
N MET A 69 -14.24 12.03 -5.58
CA MET A 69 -13.57 10.83 -5.07
C MET A 69 -14.02 9.57 -5.80
N ASP A 70 -15.12 9.62 -6.55
CA ASP A 70 -15.55 8.50 -7.38
C ASP A 70 -14.48 8.11 -8.39
N GLY A 71 -14.20 6.81 -8.49
CA GLY A 71 -13.13 6.24 -9.32
C GLY A 71 -11.70 6.51 -8.86
N LYS A 72 -11.47 7.29 -7.79
CA LYS A 72 -10.13 7.45 -7.20
C LYS A 72 -9.86 6.34 -6.19
N THR A 73 -8.68 5.73 -6.29
CA THR A 73 -8.18 4.82 -5.26
C THR A 73 -7.08 5.56 -4.49
N ILE A 74 -7.28 5.71 -3.19
CA ILE A 74 -6.26 6.23 -2.26
C ILE A 74 -5.82 5.04 -1.40
N PRO A 75 -4.67 4.42 -1.71
CA PRO A 75 -4.05 3.39 -0.89
C PRO A 75 -3.32 3.99 0.32
#